data_AF-A0AAD3N4G6-F1
#
_entry.id   AF-A0AAD3N4G6-F1
#
_cell.length_a   1.000
_cell.length_b   1.000
_cell.length_c   1.000
_cell.angle_alpha   90.00
_cell.angle_beta   90.00
_cell.angle_gamma   90.00
#
_symmetry.space_group_name_H-M   'P 1'
#
loop_
_entity.id
_entity.type
_entity.pdbx_description
1 polymer ?
#
loop_
_entity_poly.entity_id
_entity_poly.type
_entity_poly.pdbx_seq_one_letter_code
_entity_poly.pdbx_strand_id
1 'polypeptide(L)'
;MGREKRGGRGGEEEMELHITILRSHLSVSEQKIQEMIRQRIRKIEEIRMSVSELELAVERETAGSVCLFSALMTAIEHSQAELMEVMDMSRRAAEHQANAMIRQLELEVEELRRRESALAELAQSDDHNHCVKMFPILSSPPATKDWSGVSVNPDLGTGTIYRSLSVLVEKFQEELKTVAETGFPASVLEPSPVRTQPSQCPFFLK
;
A
#
# COMPACT_ATOMS: atom_id res chain seq x y z
N MET A 1 60.96 38.64 91.28
CA MET A 1 59.56 38.65 90.82
C MET A 1 59.57 39.10 89.36
N GLY A 2 58.98 38.33 88.45
CA GLY A 2 58.74 38.74 87.06
C GLY A 2 59.91 38.58 86.07
N ARG A 3 59.96 37.43 85.38
CA ARG A 3 60.49 37.39 84.01
C ARG A 3 59.37 36.90 83.09
N GLU A 4 59.03 37.77 82.15
CA GLU A 4 57.98 37.65 81.14
C GLU A 4 58.06 36.33 80.37
N LYS A 5 56.94 35.62 80.33
CA LYS A 5 56.62 34.70 79.25
C LYS A 5 56.33 35.54 77.99
N ARG A 6 57.34 35.73 77.13
CA ARG A 6 57.14 36.16 75.74
C ARG A 6 57.49 34.99 74.84
N GLY A 7 56.46 34.37 74.27
CA GLY A 7 56.60 33.26 73.32
C GLY A 7 55.34 32.39 73.37
N GLY A 8 54.31 32.79 72.63
CA GLY A 8 53.06 32.02 72.52
C GLY A 8 52.01 32.69 71.64
N ARG A 9 51.98 34.03 71.61
CA ARG A 9 50.93 34.79 70.93
C ARG A 9 51.03 34.80 69.39
N GLY A 10 52.24 34.68 68.82
CA GLY A 10 52.44 34.68 67.37
C GLY A 10 52.01 33.41 66.64
N GLY A 11 52.11 32.24 67.28
CA GLY A 11 51.70 30.96 66.68
C GLY A 11 50.19 30.73 66.70
N GLU A 12 49.49 31.27 67.69
CA GLU A 12 48.02 31.23 67.76
C GLU A 12 47.38 32.14 66.71
N GLU A 13 47.91 33.35 66.50
CA GLU A 13 47.44 34.29 65.47
C GLU A 13 47.67 33.74 64.03
N GLU A 14 48.78 33.05 63.80
CA GLU A 14 49.08 32.40 62.51
C GLU A 14 48.15 31.21 62.22
N MET A 15 47.82 30.42 63.25
CA MET A 15 46.85 29.32 63.15
C MET A 15 45.41 29.82 62.94
N GLU A 16 45.01 30.90 63.61
CA GLU A 16 43.70 31.57 63.41
C GLU A 16 43.54 32.08 61.97
N LEU A 17 44.61 32.66 61.41
CA LEU A 17 44.65 33.10 60.02
C LEU A 17 44.50 31.92 59.04
N HIS A 18 45.23 30.83 59.27
CA HIS A 18 45.16 29.64 58.43
C HIS A 18 43.77 28.98 58.44
N ILE A 19 43.14 28.89 59.62
CA ILE A 19 41.77 28.39 59.76
C ILE A 19 40.78 29.30 59.00
N THR A 20 40.96 30.62 59.07
CA THR A 20 40.09 31.58 58.38
C THR A 20 40.19 31.45 56.85
N ILE A 21 41.41 31.31 56.33
CA ILE A 21 41.66 31.03 54.91
C ILE A 21 41.00 29.72 54.49
N LEU A 22 41.19 28.64 55.27
CA LEU A 22 40.58 27.34 54.98
C LEU A 22 39.04 27.43 54.94
N ARG A 23 38.41 28.14 55.90
CA ARG A 23 36.95 28.37 55.89
C ARG A 23 36.49 29.09 54.62
N SER A 24 37.23 30.12 54.17
CA SER A 24 36.88 30.80 52.91
C SER A 24 36.99 29.89 51.69
N HIS A 25 38.03 29.05 51.60
CA HIS A 25 38.19 28.09 50.52
C HIS A 25 37.09 27.03 50.51
N LEU A 26 36.70 26.54 51.69
CA LEU A 26 35.58 25.62 51.84
C LEU A 26 34.27 26.25 51.36
N SER A 27 33.99 27.50 51.73
CA SER A 27 32.78 28.21 51.31
C SER A 27 32.71 28.40 49.78
N VAL A 28 33.83 28.78 49.15
CA VAL A 28 33.90 28.91 47.68
C VAL A 28 33.72 27.56 46.98
N SER A 29 34.34 26.50 47.51
CA SER A 29 34.19 25.13 46.97
C SER A 29 32.76 24.63 47.10
N GLU A 30 32.11 24.87 48.25
CA GLU A 30 30.72 24.53 48.49
C GLU A 30 29.78 25.24 47.51
N GLN A 31 29.94 26.55 47.31
CA GLN A 31 29.17 27.31 46.33
C GLN A 31 29.33 26.77 44.90
N LYS A 32 30.56 26.41 44.51
CA LYS A 32 30.85 25.80 43.21
C LYS A 32 30.14 24.46 43.05
N ILE A 33 30.14 23.61 44.08
CA ILE A 33 29.44 22.32 44.07
C ILE A 33 27.93 22.53 44.00
N GLN A 34 27.36 23.44 44.78
CA GLN A 34 25.94 23.76 44.75
C GLN A 34 25.50 24.24 43.36
N GLU A 35 26.31 25.06 42.69
CA GLU A 35 26.02 25.50 41.33
C GLU A 35 26.06 24.34 40.32
N MET A 36 27.07 23.47 40.41
CA MET A 36 27.12 22.25 39.59
C MET A 36 25.88 21.38 39.80
N ILE A 37 25.42 21.20 41.04
CA ILE A 37 24.19 20.44 41.35
C ILE A 37 22.98 21.06 40.66
N ARG A 38 22.78 22.38 40.78
CA ARG A 38 21.65 23.08 40.12
C ARG A 38 21.70 22.91 38.60
N GLN A 39 22.88 23.03 38.00
CA GLN A 39 23.08 22.82 36.57
C GLN A 39 22.73 21.38 36.15
N ARG A 40 23.14 20.37 36.93
CA ARG A 40 22.80 18.96 36.64
C ARG A 40 21.32 18.67 36.80
N ILE A 41 20.65 19.25 37.80
CA ILE A 41 19.18 19.11 37.97
C ILE A 41 18.45 19.69 36.74
N ARG A 42 18.77 20.93 36.34
CA ARG A 42 18.19 21.53 35.13
C ARG A 42 18.43 20.65 33.90
N LYS A 43 19.64 20.10 33.77
CA LYS A 43 19.95 19.26 32.62
C LYS A 43 19.18 17.94 32.61
N ILE A 44 18.92 17.36 33.78
CA ILE A 44 18.07 16.17 33.92
C ILE A 44 16.64 16.47 33.45
N GLU A 45 16.08 17.62 33.83
CA GLU A 45 14.74 18.04 33.39
C GLU A 45 14.67 18.27 31.88
N GLU A 46 15.64 18.97 31.30
CA GLU A 46 15.74 19.14 29.84
C GLU A 46 15.80 17.80 29.11
N ILE A 47 16.63 16.85 29.57
CA ILE A 47 16.74 15.52 28.95
C ILE A 47 15.42 14.76 29.05
N ARG A 48 14.73 14.82 30.19
CA ARG A 48 13.41 14.19 30.37
C ARG A 48 12.39 14.76 29.38
N MET A 49 12.36 16.09 29.21
CA MET A 49 11.47 16.72 28.22
C MET A 49 11.77 16.25 26.80
N SER A 50 13.05 16.22 26.40
CA SER A 50 13.43 15.74 25.07
C SER A 50 13.06 14.27 24.82
N VAL A 51 13.09 13.42 25.86
CA VAL A 51 12.62 12.03 25.75
C VAL A 51 11.11 11.99 25.50
N SER A 52 10.32 12.78 26.24
CA SER A 52 8.87 12.84 26.01
C SER A 52 8.51 13.41 24.62
N GLU A 53 9.26 14.39 24.12
CA GLU A 53 9.10 14.90 22.75
C GLU A 53 9.42 13.83 21.70
N LEU A 54 10.46 13.02 21.93
CA LEU A 54 10.83 11.90 21.08
C LEU A 54 9.74 10.83 21.06
N GLU A 55 9.17 10.47 22.21
CA GLU A 55 8.07 9.50 22.31
C GLU A 55 6.88 9.95 21.46
N LEU A 56 6.47 11.22 21.58
CA LEU A 56 5.40 11.80 20.76
C LEU A 56 5.74 11.81 19.26
N ALA A 57 7.00 12.06 18.90
CA ALA A 57 7.45 12.00 17.51
C ALA A 57 7.37 10.58 16.95
N VAL A 58 7.78 9.57 17.71
CA VAL A 58 7.71 8.15 17.33
C VAL A 58 6.25 7.70 17.17
N GLU A 59 5.36 8.10 18.07
CA GLU A 59 3.93 7.79 17.94
C GLU A 59 3.33 8.38 16.67
N ARG A 60 3.66 9.65 16.36
CA ARG A 60 3.20 10.33 15.15
C ARG A 60 3.72 9.64 13.89
N GLU A 61 5.01 9.32 13.86
CA GLU A 61 5.63 8.61 12.74
C GLU A 61 5.00 7.22 12.53
N THR A 62 4.73 6.51 13.63
CA THR A 62 4.10 5.19 13.58
C THR A 62 2.66 5.28 13.05
N ALA A 63 1.85 6.19 13.58
CA ALA A 63 0.46 6.35 13.14
C ALA A 63 0.38 6.79 11.67
N GLY A 64 1.22 7.77 11.30
CA GLY A 64 1.30 8.28 9.94
C GLY A 64 1.73 7.22 8.93
N SER A 65 2.82 6.50 9.22
CA SER A 65 3.34 5.44 8.33
C SER A 65 2.36 4.30 8.17
N VAL A 66 1.74 3.82 9.26
CA VAL A 66 0.71 2.78 9.21
C VAL A 66 -0.46 3.23 8.33
N CYS A 67 -0.95 4.47 8.50
CA CYS A 67 -2.04 5.01 7.70
C CYS A 67 -1.67 5.08 6.20
N LEU A 68 -0.51 5.66 5.89
CA LEU A 68 -0.02 5.85 4.52
C LEU A 68 0.14 4.50 3.80
N PHE A 69 0.82 3.53 4.42
CA PHE A 69 1.00 2.20 3.82
C PHE A 69 -0.31 1.40 3.73
N SER A 70 -1.17 1.51 4.74
CA SER A 70 -2.50 0.87 4.69
C SER A 70 -3.33 1.38 3.52
N ALA A 71 -3.32 2.69 3.26
CA ALA A 71 -4.06 3.27 2.15
C ALA A 71 -3.58 2.71 0.79
N LEU A 72 -2.27 2.57 0.60
CA LEU A 72 -1.71 1.96 -0.62
C LEU A 72 -2.11 0.49 -0.75
N MET A 73 -1.96 -0.30 0.32
CA MET A 73 -2.30 -1.73 0.29
C MET A 73 -3.76 -1.93 -0.08
N THR A 74 -4.68 -1.22 0.57
CA THR A 74 -6.11 -1.29 0.27
C THR A 74 -6.42 -0.88 -1.18
N ALA A 75 -5.75 0.15 -1.70
CA ALA A 75 -5.94 0.57 -3.10
C ALA A 75 -5.46 -0.48 -4.10
N ILE A 76 -4.33 -1.15 -3.83
CA ILE A 76 -3.81 -2.24 -4.66
C ILE A 76 -4.74 -3.46 -4.60
N GLU A 77 -5.17 -3.87 -3.40
CA GLU A 77 -6.10 -4.99 -3.20
C GLU A 77 -7.42 -4.76 -3.93
N HIS A 78 -7.98 -3.55 -3.84
CA HIS A 78 -9.18 -3.16 -4.56
C HIS A 78 -8.97 -3.24 -6.09
N SER A 79 -7.88 -2.67 -6.59
CA SER A 79 -7.57 -2.67 -8.02
C SER A 79 -7.36 -4.10 -8.56
N GLN A 80 -6.78 -4.98 -7.74
CA GLN A 80 -6.63 -6.40 -8.07
C GLN A 80 -7.98 -7.10 -8.14
N ALA A 81 -8.87 -6.88 -7.16
CA ALA A 81 -10.20 -7.47 -7.15
C ALA A 81 -11.01 -7.03 -8.38
N GLU A 82 -11.00 -5.73 -8.69
CA GLU A 82 -11.65 -5.16 -9.87
C GLU A 82 -11.10 -5.75 -11.18
N LEU A 83 -9.78 -5.91 -11.28
CA LEU A 83 -9.13 -6.53 -12.44
C LEU A 83 -9.62 -7.96 -12.67
N MET A 84 -9.68 -8.76 -11.61
CA MET A 84 -10.14 -10.15 -11.69
C MET A 84 -11.62 -10.23 -12.10
N GLU A 85 -12.45 -9.33 -11.58
CA GLU A 85 -13.87 -9.25 -11.93
C GLU A 85 -14.05 -8.89 -13.41
N VAL A 86 -13.36 -7.85 -13.89
CA VAL A 86 -13.44 -7.42 -15.30
C VAL A 86 -12.94 -8.50 -16.24
N MET A 87 -11.85 -9.20 -15.91
CA MET A 87 -11.35 -10.31 -16.71
C MET A 87 -12.36 -11.47 -16.77
N ASP A 88 -13.00 -11.80 -15.65
CA ASP A 88 -14.01 -12.87 -15.61
C ASP A 88 -15.26 -12.49 -16.43
N MET A 89 -15.74 -11.25 -16.29
CA MET A 89 -16.86 -10.74 -17.10
C MET A 89 -16.54 -10.76 -18.59
N SER A 90 -15.37 -10.26 -19.00
CA SER A 90 -14.93 -10.26 -20.39
C SER A 90 -14.83 -11.67 -20.95
N ARG A 91 -14.29 -12.63 -20.18
CA ARG A 91 -14.26 -14.04 -20.57
C ARG A 91 -15.67 -14.59 -20.80
N ARG A 92 -16.59 -14.43 -19.84
CA ARG A 92 -17.96 -14.96 -19.96
C ARG A 92 -18.70 -14.35 -21.14
N ALA A 93 -18.51 -13.05 -21.39
CA ALA A 93 -19.10 -12.37 -22.55
C ALA A 93 -18.55 -12.93 -23.88
N ALA A 94 -17.23 -13.11 -23.96
CA ALA A 94 -16.57 -13.71 -25.12
C ALA A 94 -17.03 -15.15 -25.38
N GLU A 95 -17.14 -15.97 -24.33
CA GLU A 95 -17.67 -17.35 -24.41
C GLU A 95 -19.12 -17.36 -24.87
N HIS A 96 -19.97 -16.46 -24.36
CA HIS A 96 -21.36 -16.36 -24.78
C HIS A 96 -21.47 -15.97 -26.26
N GLN A 97 -20.68 -14.98 -26.69
CA GLN A 97 -20.62 -14.55 -28.09
C GLN A 97 -20.12 -15.69 -29.00
N ALA A 98 -19.07 -16.40 -28.60
CA ALA A 98 -18.53 -17.54 -29.34
C ALA A 98 -19.57 -18.65 -29.50
N ASN A 99 -20.28 -19.00 -28.42
CA ASN A 99 -21.34 -20.02 -28.45
C ASN A 99 -22.50 -19.62 -29.38
N ALA A 100 -22.87 -18.34 -29.41
CA ALA A 100 -23.89 -17.86 -30.35
C ALA A 100 -23.43 -17.97 -31.81
N MET A 101 -22.18 -17.61 -32.10
CA MET A 101 -21.58 -17.77 -33.43
C MET A 101 -21.52 -19.23 -33.88
N ILE A 102 -21.06 -20.12 -32.98
CA ILE A 102 -20.98 -21.57 -33.24
C ILE A 102 -22.37 -22.13 -33.56
N ARG A 103 -23.38 -21.82 -32.74
CA ARG A 103 -24.77 -22.27 -32.99
C ARG A 103 -25.31 -21.82 -34.33
N GLN A 104 -25.00 -20.59 -34.75
CA GLN A 104 -25.42 -20.10 -36.06
C GLN A 104 -24.73 -20.89 -37.19
N LEU A 105 -23.43 -21.15 -37.07
CA LEU A 105 -22.68 -21.98 -38.02
C LEU A 105 -23.18 -23.42 -38.06
N GLU A 106 -23.52 -24.02 -36.91
CA GLU A 106 -24.09 -25.36 -36.85
C GLU A 106 -25.40 -25.45 -37.64
N LEU A 107 -26.30 -24.47 -37.50
CA LEU A 107 -27.55 -24.40 -38.26
C LEU A 107 -27.31 -24.19 -39.77
N GLU A 108 -26.36 -23.32 -40.14
CA GLU A 108 -25.98 -23.11 -41.55
C GLU A 108 -25.41 -24.40 -42.16
N VAL A 109 -24.55 -25.12 -41.43
CA VAL A 109 -24.02 -26.42 -41.87
C VAL A 109 -25.12 -27.47 -42.00
N GLU A 110 -26.09 -27.50 -41.08
CA GLU A 110 -27.19 -28.46 -41.11
C GLU A 110 -28.12 -28.22 -42.31
N GLU A 111 -28.40 -26.96 -42.65
CA GLU A 111 -29.09 -26.58 -43.90
C GLU A 111 -28.33 -27.02 -45.14
N LEU A 112 -27.03 -26.76 -45.19
CA LEU A 112 -26.18 -27.11 -46.32
C LEU A 112 -26.13 -28.63 -46.53
N ARG A 113 -25.96 -29.41 -45.45
CA ARG A 113 -26.00 -30.90 -45.50
C ARG A 113 -27.33 -31.44 -45.99
N ARG A 114 -28.45 -30.82 -45.58
CA ARG A 114 -29.79 -31.22 -46.03
C ARG A 114 -29.96 -30.97 -47.53
N ARG A 115 -29.50 -29.81 -48.04
CA ARG A 115 -29.53 -29.51 -49.48
C ARG A 115 -28.61 -30.41 -50.28
N GLU A 116 -27.40 -30.67 -49.78
CA GLU A 116 -26.46 -31.63 -50.38
C GLU A 116 -27.11 -33.00 -50.54
N SER A 117 -27.74 -33.52 -49.48
CA SER A 117 -28.42 -34.82 -49.50
C SER A 117 -29.61 -34.81 -50.47
N ALA A 118 -30.45 -33.77 -50.46
CA ALA A 118 -31.57 -33.65 -51.39
C ALA A 118 -31.11 -33.54 -52.86
N LEU A 119 -29.98 -32.88 -53.13
CA LEU A 119 -29.37 -32.83 -54.47
C LEU A 119 -28.85 -34.21 -54.90
N ALA A 120 -28.24 -34.97 -53.99
CA ALA A 120 -27.77 -36.32 -54.25
C ALA A 120 -28.92 -37.29 -54.57
N GLU A 121 -30.05 -37.18 -53.87
CA GLU A 121 -31.28 -37.92 -54.17
C GLU A 121 -31.89 -37.50 -55.51
N LEU A 122 -31.97 -36.18 -55.78
CA LEU A 122 -32.50 -35.65 -57.03
C LEU A 122 -31.68 -36.13 -58.25
N ALA A 123 -30.35 -36.24 -58.10
CA ALA A 123 -29.46 -36.74 -59.14
C ALA A 123 -29.69 -38.22 -59.49
N GLN A 124 -30.25 -39.01 -58.57
CA GLN A 124 -30.58 -40.42 -58.77
C GLN A 124 -32.05 -40.63 -59.18
N SER A 125 -32.86 -39.56 -59.25
CA SER A 125 -34.28 -39.65 -59.53
C SER A 125 -34.59 -39.79 -61.02
N ASP A 126 -35.46 -40.75 -61.36
CA ASP A 126 -35.99 -40.93 -62.71
C ASP A 126 -37.14 -39.95 -63.04
N ASP A 127 -37.66 -39.17 -62.06
CA ASP A 127 -38.71 -38.17 -62.31
C ASP A 127 -38.11 -36.85 -62.81
N HIS A 128 -37.92 -36.75 -64.12
CA HIS A 128 -37.37 -35.57 -64.76
C HIS A 128 -38.19 -34.29 -64.55
N ASN A 129 -39.51 -34.37 -64.31
CA ASN A 129 -40.32 -33.17 -64.03
C ASN A 129 -40.01 -32.63 -62.63
N HIS A 130 -39.87 -33.53 -61.65
CA HIS A 130 -39.45 -33.19 -60.30
C HIS A 130 -38.03 -32.61 -60.29
N CYS A 131 -37.10 -33.21 -61.04
CA CYS A 131 -35.72 -32.71 -61.19
C CYS A 131 -35.68 -31.26 -61.70
N VAL A 132 -36.39 -30.96 -62.79
CA VAL A 132 -36.43 -29.60 -63.37
C VAL A 132 -37.01 -28.57 -62.39
N LYS A 133 -38.00 -28.95 -61.58
CA LYS A 133 -38.63 -28.05 -60.60
C LYS A 133 -37.75 -27.81 -59.36
N MET A 134 -37.14 -28.85 -58.80
CA MET A 134 -36.43 -28.75 -57.53
C MET A 134 -34.99 -28.28 -57.68
N PHE A 135 -34.33 -28.58 -58.79
CA PHE A 135 -32.91 -28.27 -58.98
C PHE A 135 -32.58 -26.78 -58.76
N PRO A 136 -33.31 -25.80 -59.35
CA PRO A 136 -33.00 -24.37 -59.14
C PRO A 136 -33.14 -23.93 -57.68
N ILE A 137 -34.07 -24.53 -56.93
CA ILE A 137 -34.33 -24.20 -55.53
C ILE A 137 -33.18 -24.70 -54.64
N LEU A 138 -32.69 -25.90 -54.91
CA LEU A 138 -31.65 -26.55 -54.10
C LEU A 138 -30.23 -26.12 -54.46
N SER A 139 -29.97 -25.85 -55.75
CA SER A 139 -28.63 -25.48 -56.25
C SER A 139 -28.25 -24.04 -55.96
N SER A 140 -29.23 -23.14 -55.75
CA SER A 140 -28.94 -21.80 -55.26
C SER A 140 -28.40 -21.86 -53.83
N PRO A 141 -27.25 -21.24 -53.52
CA PRO A 141 -26.78 -21.12 -52.15
C PRO A 141 -27.84 -20.44 -51.26
N PRO A 142 -28.05 -20.89 -50.00
CA PRO A 142 -28.85 -20.14 -49.04
C PRO A 142 -28.23 -18.77 -48.79
N ALA A 143 -29.04 -17.78 -48.42
CA ALA A 143 -28.53 -16.52 -47.91
C ALA A 143 -27.88 -16.75 -46.55
N THR A 144 -26.55 -16.77 -46.51
CA THR A 144 -25.76 -16.95 -45.28
C THR A 144 -24.93 -15.71 -44.97
N LYS A 145 -24.46 -15.63 -43.73
CA LYS A 145 -23.53 -14.60 -43.29
C LYS A 145 -22.14 -14.88 -43.88
N ASP A 146 -21.39 -13.82 -44.19
CA ASP A 146 -19.95 -13.95 -44.47
C ASP A 146 -19.17 -14.13 -43.16
N TRP A 147 -18.43 -15.24 -43.07
CA TRP A 147 -17.66 -15.64 -41.89
C TRP A 147 -16.15 -15.39 -42.02
N SER A 148 -15.68 -14.95 -43.18
CA SER A 148 -14.23 -14.85 -43.49
C SER A 148 -13.44 -13.93 -42.55
N GLY A 149 -14.09 -12.91 -41.97
CA GLY A 149 -13.47 -11.97 -41.02
C GLY A 149 -14.02 -12.04 -39.59
N VAL A 150 -14.86 -13.03 -39.26
CA VAL A 150 -15.51 -13.07 -37.95
C VAL A 150 -14.59 -13.72 -36.91
N SER A 151 -14.37 -13.01 -35.80
CA SER A 151 -13.60 -13.51 -34.66
C SER A 151 -14.18 -12.99 -33.34
N VAL A 152 -13.76 -13.60 -32.23
CA VAL A 152 -14.06 -13.13 -30.88
C VAL A 152 -13.05 -12.06 -30.49
N ASN A 153 -13.51 -10.99 -29.86
CA ASN A 153 -12.64 -9.91 -29.40
C ASN A 153 -11.72 -10.41 -28.26
N PRO A 154 -10.38 -10.33 -28.38
CA PRO A 154 -9.46 -10.72 -27.32
C PRO A 154 -9.27 -9.64 -26.25
N ASP A 155 -9.82 -8.42 -26.45
CA ASP A 155 -9.70 -7.34 -25.48
C ASP A 155 -10.44 -7.67 -24.18
N LEU A 156 -9.70 -7.61 -23.08
CA LEU A 156 -10.20 -7.90 -21.74
C LEU A 156 -10.74 -6.64 -21.04
N GLY A 157 -10.55 -5.44 -21.61
CA GLY A 157 -11.02 -4.19 -21.02
C GLY A 157 -10.21 -3.71 -19.80
N THR A 158 -9.03 -4.28 -19.57
CA THR A 158 -8.22 -4.05 -18.36
C THR A 158 -7.44 -2.73 -18.38
N GLY A 159 -7.32 -2.10 -19.56
CA GLY A 159 -6.50 -0.89 -19.73
C GLY A 159 -6.91 0.29 -18.85
N THR A 160 -8.21 0.45 -18.57
CA THR A 160 -8.70 1.51 -17.68
C THR A 160 -8.25 1.29 -16.24
N ILE A 161 -8.29 0.04 -15.76
CA ILE A 161 -7.89 -0.31 -14.39
C ILE A 161 -6.40 -0.03 -14.19
N TYR A 162 -5.55 -0.47 -15.13
CA TYR A 162 -4.12 -0.19 -15.06
C TYR A 162 -3.80 1.30 -15.08
N ARG A 163 -4.53 2.10 -15.86
CA ARG A 163 -4.34 3.55 -15.90
C ARG A 163 -4.73 4.19 -14.58
N SER A 164 -5.87 3.81 -14.00
CA SER A 164 -6.31 4.28 -12.68
C SER A 164 -5.31 3.92 -11.59
N LEU A 165 -4.80 2.69 -11.59
CA LEU A 165 -3.77 2.25 -10.64
C LEU A 165 -2.47 3.05 -10.79
N SER A 166 -2.03 3.35 -12.03
CA SER A 166 -0.84 4.19 -12.27
C SER A 166 -0.98 5.56 -11.61
N VAL A 167 -2.12 6.23 -11.80
CA VAL A 167 -2.39 7.54 -11.19
C VAL A 167 -2.37 7.46 -9.66
N LEU A 168 -2.91 6.37 -9.10
CA LEU A 168 -2.94 6.16 -7.64
C LEU A 168 -1.52 5.95 -7.08
N VAL A 169 -0.68 5.18 -7.79
CA VAL A 169 0.72 4.97 -7.44
C VAL A 169 1.53 6.26 -7.57
N GLU A 170 1.31 7.06 -8.61
CA GLU A 170 1.94 8.37 -8.77
C GLU A 170 1.60 9.31 -7.61
N LYS A 171 0.32 9.38 -7.25
CA LYS A 171 -0.13 10.17 -6.09
C LYS A 171 0.52 9.68 -4.78
N PHE A 172 0.60 8.37 -4.58
CA PHE A 172 1.30 7.82 -3.41
C PHE A 172 2.78 8.20 -3.38
N GLN A 173 3.46 8.23 -4.53
CA GLN A 173 4.86 8.67 -4.60
C GLN A 173 5.02 10.15 -4.21
N GLU A 174 4.07 11.01 -4.61
CA GLU A 174 4.05 12.42 -4.20
C GLU A 174 3.84 12.59 -2.68
N GLU A 175 2.90 11.83 -2.11
CA GLU A 175 2.66 11.79 -0.66
C GLU A 175 3.88 11.30 0.11
N LEU A 176 4.53 10.23 -0.37
CA LEU A 176 5.75 9.68 0.23
C LEU A 176 6.91 10.68 0.18
N LYS A 177 7.08 11.39 -0.93
CA LYS A 177 8.09 12.44 -1.05
C LYS A 177 7.83 13.58 -0.08
N THR A 178 6.57 14.00 0.06
CA THR A 178 6.17 15.04 1.01
C THR A 178 6.52 14.63 2.44
N VAL A 179 6.15 13.42 2.84
CA VAL A 179 6.48 12.87 4.16
C VAL A 179 7.99 12.76 4.38
N ALA A 180 8.77 12.38 3.38
CA ALA A 180 10.22 12.31 3.49
C ALA A 180 10.87 13.70 3.72
N GLU A 181 10.27 14.77 3.21
CA GLU A 181 10.77 16.14 3.36
C GLU A 181 10.29 16.81 4.66
N THR A 182 9.02 16.61 5.04
CA THR A 182 8.39 17.34 6.16
C THR A 182 8.09 16.50 7.39
N GLY A 183 8.26 15.18 7.32
CA GLY A 183 7.71 14.24 8.29
C GLY A 183 6.18 14.23 8.28
N PHE A 184 5.59 13.45 9.18
CA PHE A 184 4.14 13.49 9.37
C PHE A 184 3.70 14.74 10.13
N PRO A 185 2.64 15.43 9.66
CA PRO A 185 2.13 16.63 10.34
C PRO A 185 1.57 16.28 11.72
N ALA A 186 1.66 17.22 12.65
CA ALA A 186 1.03 17.12 13.97
C ALA A 186 -0.50 17.29 13.85
N SER A 187 -1.18 16.39 13.14
CA SER A 187 -2.64 16.32 13.21
C SER A 187 -3.06 15.86 14.60
N VAL A 188 -4.09 16.51 15.16
CA VAL A 188 -4.65 16.27 16.49
C VAL A 188 -4.95 14.79 16.67
N LEU A 189 -4.09 14.10 17.42
CA LEU A 189 -4.36 12.77 17.95
C LEU A 189 -5.53 12.91 18.92
N GLU A 190 -6.74 12.60 18.47
CA GLU A 190 -7.71 11.98 19.36
C GLU A 190 -7.07 10.64 19.80
N PRO A 191 -6.81 10.43 21.09
CA PRO A 191 -6.13 9.24 21.57
C PRO A 191 -7.08 8.04 21.44
N SER A 192 -7.02 7.35 20.31
CA SER A 192 -7.55 5.99 20.21
C SER A 192 -6.63 5.05 20.98
N PRO A 193 -7.16 4.18 21.87
CA PRO A 193 -6.35 3.30 22.68
C PRO A 193 -5.66 2.27 21.79
N VAL A 194 -4.33 2.28 21.87
CA VAL A 194 -3.42 1.31 21.27
C VAL A 194 -3.90 -0.11 21.55
N ARG A 195 -4.17 -0.89 20.48
CA ARG A 195 -4.08 -2.35 20.53
C ARG A 195 -2.74 -2.76 19.93
N THR A 196 -1.74 -2.91 20.78
CA THR A 196 -0.54 -3.68 20.48
C THR A 196 -0.93 -5.16 20.42
N GLN A 197 -1.01 -5.70 19.21
CA GLN A 197 -0.95 -7.14 18.97
C GLN A 197 -0.04 -7.36 17.76
N PRO A 198 1.04 -8.15 17.89
CA PRO A 198 1.73 -8.67 16.73
C PRO A 198 0.82 -9.77 16.15
N SER A 199 -0.01 -9.43 15.16
CA SER A 199 -0.71 -10.45 14.39
C SER A 199 0.33 -11.20 13.55
N GLN A 200 0.76 -12.35 14.06
CA GLN A 200 1.25 -13.42 13.21
C GLN A 200 0.14 -13.70 12.19
N CYS A 201 0.32 -13.29 10.93
CA CYS A 201 -0.48 -13.81 9.82
C CYS A 201 0.05 -15.21 9.51
N PRO A 202 -0.73 -16.29 9.77
CA PRO A 202 -0.35 -17.63 9.38
C PRO A 202 -0.99 -17.90 8.02
N PHE A 203 -0.44 -17.35 6.94
CA PHE A 203 -0.85 -17.74 5.60
C PHE A 203 0.35 -17.74 4.65
N PHE A 204 1.26 -18.70 4.87
CA PHE A 204 2.03 -19.36 3.79
C PHE A 204 2.52 -20.72 4.32
N LEU A 205 1.59 -21.66 4.47
CA LEU A 205 1.89 -23.09 4.51
C LEU A 205 0.65 -23.88 4.07
N LYS A 206 0.48 -23.96 2.74
CA LYS A 206 0.14 -25.17 1.99
C LYS A 206 0.25 -24.88 0.50
#